data_AF-A0AA39VFU3-F1
#
_entry.id   AF-A0AA39VFU3-F1
#
_cell.length_a   1.000
_cell.length_b   1.000
_cell.length_c   1.000
_cell.angle_alpha   90.00
_cell.angle_beta   90.00
_cell.angle_gamma   90.00
#
_symmetry.space_group_name_H-M   'P 1'
#
loop_
_entity.id
_entity.type
_entity.pdbx_description
1 polymer ?
#
loop_
_entity_poly.entity_id
_entity_poly.type
_entity_poly.pdbx_seq_one_letter_code
_entity_poly.pdbx_strand_id
1 'polypeptide(L)' 'MAHAIRAQDLVDKLKSLYPNYSYPESLTEGVEDDKLSSDKLLRLLGWSYRPLEETLVDSIECYRKMGILN' A
#
# COMPACT_ATOMS: atom_id res chain seq x y z
N MET A 1 6.59 -13.20 1.88
CA MET A 1 5.49 -12.25 1.57
C MET A 1 6.12 -10.93 1.17
N ALA A 2 5.65 -10.28 0.10
CA ALA A 2 6.21 -8.98 -0.32
C ALA A 2 5.70 -7.85 0.59
N HIS A 3 4.37 -7.65 0.68
CA HIS A 3 3.75 -6.70 1.60
C HIS A 3 2.45 -7.28 2.17
N ALA A 4 2.28 -7.15 3.49
CA ALA A 4 1.02 -7.35 4.22
C ALA A 4 0.82 -6.09 5.04
N ILE A 5 -0.30 -5.41 4.86
CA ILE A 5 -0.59 -4.19 5.62
C ILE A 5 -2.07 -4.13 5.93
N ARG A 6 -2.39 -3.79 7.18
CA ARG A 6 -3.76 -3.54 7.62
C ARG A 6 -4.28 -2.26 7.00
N ALA A 7 -5.60 -2.17 6.86
CA ALA A 7 -6.22 -0.98 6.27
C ALA A 7 -5.89 0.28 7.08
N GLN A 8 -5.88 0.16 8.41
CA GLN A 8 -5.53 1.27 9.31
C GLN A 8 -4.06 1.69 9.15
N ASP A 9 -3.14 0.72 9.18
CA ASP A 9 -1.70 0.98 9.00
C ASP A 9 -1.42 1.64 7.64
N LEU A 10 -2.15 1.26 6.59
CA LEU A 10 -2.06 1.89 5.27
C LEU A 10 -2.51 3.35 5.30
N VAL A 11 -3.64 3.65 5.94
CA VAL A 11 -4.14 5.03 6.08
C VAL A 11 -3.16 5.88 6.87
N ASP A 12 -2.59 5.36 7.95
CA ASP A 12 -1.63 6.10 8.77
C ASP A 12 -0.33 6.37 7.99
N LYS A 13 0.12 5.40 7.18
CA LYS A 13 1.22 5.58 6.23
C LYS A 13 0.94 6.70 5.23
N LEU A 14 -0.26 6.70 4.63
CA LEU A 14 -0.67 7.70 3.66
C LEU A 14 -0.78 9.09 4.29
N LYS A 15 -1.35 9.20 5.50
CA LYS A 15 -1.39 10.46 6.27
C LYS A 15 0.00 11.02 6.54
N SER A 16 0.98 10.16 6.85
CA SER A 16 2.36 10.59 7.06
C SER A 16 3.03 11.13 5.79
N LEU A 17 2.72 10.55 4.62
CA LEU A 17 3.30 10.97 3.33
C LEU A 17 2.54 12.15 2.71
N TYR A 18 1.23 12.20 2.89
CA TYR A 18 0.32 13.14 2.26
C TYR A 18 -0.77 13.62 3.25
N PRO A 19 -0.42 14.45 4.24
CA PRO A 19 -1.35 14.84 5.31
C PRO A 19 -2.54 15.69 4.84
N ASN A 20 -2.46 16.27 3.64
CA ASN A 20 -3.43 17.26 3.15
C ASN A 20 -4.65 16.64 2.44
N TYR A 21 -4.78 15.32 2.43
CA TYR A 21 -5.97 14.64 1.89
C TYR A 21 -7.00 14.33 2.98
N SER A 22 -8.25 14.17 2.55
CA SER A 22 -9.31 13.65 3.41
C SER A 22 -9.18 12.13 3.50
N TYR A 23 -9.12 11.63 4.74
CA TYR A 23 -9.02 10.21 5.05
C TYR A 23 -10.26 9.75 5.83
N PRO A 24 -10.68 8.48 5.70
CA PRO A 24 -11.74 7.93 6.53
C PRO A 24 -11.35 7.95 8.01
N GLU A 25 -12.30 8.33 8.87
CA GLU A 25 -12.13 8.36 10.34
C GLU A 25 -12.28 6.97 10.97
N SER A 26 -13.09 6.11 10.34
CA SER A 26 -13.31 4.75 10.80
C SER A 26 -13.15 3.76 9.64
N LEU A 27 -12.49 2.66 9.95
CA LEU A 27 -12.30 1.53 9.05
C LEU A 27 -12.78 0.28 9.77
N THR A 28 -13.61 -0.52 9.10
CA THR A 28 -13.95 -1.85 9.60
C THR A 28 -12.94 -2.83 9.04
N GLU A 29 -12.15 -3.43 9.92
CA GLU A 29 -11.15 -4.42 9.53
C GLU A 29 -11.81 -5.78 9.30
N GLY A 30 -11.52 -6.40 8.17
CA GLY A 30 -11.89 -7.79 7.91
C GLY A 30 -11.02 -8.74 8.72
N VAL A 31 -11.43 -10.01 8.78
CA VAL A 31 -10.56 -11.06 9.32
C VAL A 31 -9.32 -11.15 8.43
N GLU A 32 -8.13 -11.14 9.03
CA GLU A 32 -6.88 -11.36 8.29
C GLU A 32 -6.95 -12.71 7.58
N ASP A 33 -6.85 -12.67 6.25
CA ASP A 33 -6.84 -13.87 5.43
C ASP A 33 -5.48 -14.57 5.49
N ASP A 34 -5.47 -15.84 5.08
CA ASP A 34 -4.34 -16.77 5.17
C ASP A 34 -2.97 -16.17 4.80
N LYS A 35 -1.94 -16.57 5.55
CA LYS A 35 -0.55 -16.16 5.28
C LYS A 35 -0.10 -16.63 3.90
N LEU A 36 -0.02 -15.69 2.96
CA LEU A 36 0.51 -15.93 1.62
C LEU A 36 2.05 -15.91 1.59
N SER A 37 2.64 -16.87 0.87
CA SER A 37 4.09 -16.91 0.65
C SER A 37 4.46 -16.34 -0.72
N SER A 38 5.58 -15.61 -0.77
CA SER A 38 6.17 -15.10 -2.03
C SER A 38 7.51 -15.77 -2.33
N ASP A 39 7.85 -16.81 -1.57
CA ASP A 39 9.21 -17.36 -1.50
C ASP A 39 9.67 -17.95 -2.82
N LYS A 40 8.77 -18.57 -3.59
CA LYS A 40 9.09 -19.05 -4.94
C LYS A 40 9.51 -17.90 -5.86
N LEU A 41 8.79 -16.78 -5.84
CA LEU A 41 9.13 -15.62 -6.67
C LEU A 41 10.47 -15.02 -6.20
N LEU A 42 10.60 -14.76 -4.90
CA LEU A 42 11.77 -14.06 -4.35
C LEU A 42 13.05 -14.90 -4.40
N ARG A 43 12.98 -16.19 -4.04
CA ARG A 43 14.15 -17.06 -3.87
C ARG A 43 14.45 -17.91 -5.10
N LEU A 44 13.43 -18.46 -5.76
CA LEU A 44 13.64 -19.38 -6.88
C LEU A 44 13.73 -18.67 -8.23
N LEU A 45 13.03 -17.54 -8.38
CA LEU A 45 13.04 -16.76 -9.63
C LEU A 45 13.87 -15.48 -9.53
N GLY A 46 14.44 -15.19 -8.35
CA GLY A 46 15.25 -13.99 -8.12
C GLY A 46 14.46 -12.68 -8.26
N TRP A 47 13.14 -12.70 -8.09
CA TRP A 47 12.34 -11.48 -8.15
C TRP A 47 12.59 -10.61 -6.93
N SER A 48 12.74 -9.31 -7.15
CA SER A 48 12.71 -8.30 -6.10
C SER A 48 11.38 -7.56 -6.14
N TYR A 49 10.87 -7.19 -4.98
CA TYR A 49 9.72 -6.28 -4.86
C TYR A 49 10.21 -4.88 -4.51
N ARG A 50 9.49 -3.87 -4.97
CA ARG A 50 9.78 -2.47 -4.62
C ARG A 50 9.20 -2.16 -3.23
N PRO A 51 9.74 -1.17 -2.50
CA PRO A 51 9.16 -0.66 -1.26
C PRO A 51 7.69 -0.23 -1.44
N LEU A 52 6.88 -0.44 -0.41
CA LEU A 52 5.45 -0.09 -0.48
C LEU A 52 5.27 1.41 -0.67
N GLU A 53 6.10 2.22 -0.01
CA GLU A 53 6.11 3.69 -0.05
C GLU A 53 6.28 4.22 -1.48
N GLU A 54 7.26 3.71 -2.21
CA GLU A 54 7.47 4.10 -3.61
C GLU A 54 6.27 3.74 -4.47
N THR A 55 5.65 2.59 -4.21
CA THR A 55 4.44 2.15 -4.92
C THR A 55 3.26 3.10 -4.65
N LEU A 56 3.09 3.51 -3.40
CA LEU A 56 2.03 4.44 -2.99
C LEU A 56 2.24 5.83 -3.58
N VAL A 57 3.48 6.34 -3.56
CA VAL A 57 3.85 7.62 -4.17
C VAL A 57 3.52 7.64 -5.67
N ASP A 58 3.97 6.62 -6.41
CA ASP A 58 3.69 6.53 -7.84
C ASP A 58 2.18 6.47 -8.15
N SER A 59 1.41 5.80 -7.27
CA SER A 59 -0.05 5.71 -7.41
C SER A 59 -0.73 7.06 -7.20
N ILE A 60 -0.33 7.82 -6.16
CA ILE A 60 -0.85 9.17 -5.89
C ILE A 60 -0.54 10.12 -7.05
N GLU A 61 0.71 10.09 -7.56
CA GLU A 61 1.10 10.92 -8.70
C GLU A 61 0.33 10.55 -9.98
N CYS A 62 0.03 9.27 -10.19
CA CYS A 62 -0.84 8.84 -11.28
C CYS A 62 -2.25 9.45 -11.14
N TYR A 63 -2.85 9.39 -9.96
CA TYR A 63 -4.18 9.96 -9.71
C TYR A 63 -4.21 11.48 -9.82
N ARG A 64 -3.13 12.18 -9.45
CA ARG A 64 -2.96 13.62 -9.69
C ARG A 64 -2.93 13.94 -11.18
N LYS A 65 -2.13 13.20 -11.96
CA LYS A 65 -2.04 13.38 -13.42
C LYS A 65 -3.37 13.15 -14.12
N MET A 66 -4.20 12.27 -13.58
CA MET A 66 -5.55 12.00 -14.08
C MET A 66 -6.60 13.02 -13.61
N GLY A 67 -6.25 13.95 -12.70
CA GLY A 67 -7.19 14.91 -12.12
C GLY A 67 -8.20 14.29 -11.16
N ILE A 68 -7.94 13.07 -10.65
CA ILE A 68 -8.78 12.40 -9.64
C ILE A 68 -8.47 12.98 -8.25
N LEU A 69 -7.20 13.23 -8.00
CA LEU A 69 -6.72 13.88 -6.78
C LEU A 69 -6.20 15.27 -7.13
N ASN A 70 -6.51 16.24 -6.27
CA ASN A 70 -5.99 17.61 -6.36
C ASN A 70 -4.78 17.81 -5.44
#